data_AF-A0A6P0TTL0-F1
#
_entry.id   AF-A0A6P0TTL0-F1
#
_cell.length_a   1.000
_cell.length_b   1.000
_cell.length_c   1.000
_cell.angle_alpha   90.00
_cell.angle_beta   90.00
_cell.angle_gamma   90.00
#
_symmetry.space_group_name_H-M   'P 1'
#
loop_
_entity.id
_entity.type
_entity.pdbx_description
1 polymer ?
#
loop_
_entity_poly.entity_id
_entity_poly.type
_entity_poly.pdbx_seq_one_letter_code
_entity_poly.pdbx_strand_id
1 'polypeptide(L)' 'MEYILNLEIILRGNASLHRRALNLAQNLTLPAAYDAYYLALTEQLSANFYTADSRLFSTVKTYFSWIHLVS' A
#
# COMPACT_ATOMS: atom_id res chain seq x y z
N MET A 1 17.09 -21.01 0.09
CA MET A 1 16.93 -19.73 0.83
C MET A 1 17.94 -18.67 0.36
N GLU A 2 18.70 -18.88 -0.73
CA GLU A 2 19.68 -17.89 -1.25
C GLU A 2 19.16 -17.00 -2.39
N TYR A 3 18.03 -17.34 -3.02
CA TYR A 3 17.54 -16.62 -4.22
C TYR A 3 16.85 -15.27 -3.95
N ILE A 4 16.44 -14.99 -2.72
CA ILE A 4 15.63 -13.79 -2.38
C ILE A 4 16.51 -12.54 -2.26
N LEU A 5 17.80 -12.70 -1.97
CA LEU A 5 18.74 -11.59 -1.75
C LEU A 5 19.24 -10.89 -3.02
N ASN A 6 18.98 -11.45 -4.21
CA ASN A 6 19.35 -10.83 -5.49
C ASN A 6 18.24 -9.94 -6.07
N LEU A 7 17.12 -9.79 -5.37
CA LEU A 7 16.10 -8.83 -5.76
C LEU A 7 16.52 -7.45 -5.28
N GLU A 8 16.43 -6.43 -6.15
CA GLU A 8 16.64 -5.02 -5.80
C GLU A 8 15.50 -4.47 -4.93
N ILE A 9 15.18 -5.17 -3.83
CA ILE A 9 14.16 -4.79 -2.86
C ILE A 9 14.81 -3.86 -1.87
N ILE A 10 14.23 -2.67 -1.75
CA ILE A 10 14.66 -1.71 -0.75
C ILE A 10 13.61 -1.64 0.36
N LEU A 11 14.02 -1.99 1.57
CA LEU A 11 13.16 -1.91 2.75
C LEU A 11 12.95 -0.44 3.13
N ARG A 12 11.67 -0.06 3.30
CA ARG A 12 11.25 1.28 3.70
C ARG A 12 10.44 1.17 4.99
N GLY A 13 10.82 1.95 5.99
CA GLY A 13 10.12 2.03 7.26
C GLY A 13 10.63 3.22 8.06
N ASN A 14 9.86 4.30 8.08
CA ASN A 14 10.16 5.49 8.89
C ASN A 14 8.90 5.96 9.61
N ALA A 15 9.09 6.81 10.64
CA ALA A 15 8.00 7.24 11.50
C ALA A 15 6.88 8.00 10.77
N SER A 16 7.19 8.71 9.68
CA SER A 16 6.16 9.41 8.89
C SER A 16 5.31 8.44 8.08
N LEU A 17 5.92 7.39 7.51
CA LEU A 17 5.21 6.33 6.80
C LEU A 17 4.24 5.58 7.73
N HIS A 18 4.68 5.21 8.94
CA HIS A 18 3.81 4.57 9.93
C HIS A 18 2.60 5.45 10.29
N ARG A 19 2.82 6.75 10.54
CA ARG A 19 1.75 7.70 10.85
C ARG A 19 0.77 7.86 9.68
N ARG A 20 1.28 7.95 8.44
CA ARG A 20 0.43 8.06 7.26
C ARG A 20 -0.43 6.83 7.06
N ALA A 21 0.13 5.63 7.24
CA ALA A 21 -0.61 4.38 7.15
C ALA A 21 -1.75 4.30 8.18
N LEU A 22 -1.50 4.69 9.44
CA LEU A 22 -2.53 4.72 10.48
C LEU A 22 -3.67 5.70 10.13
N ASN A 23 -3.33 6.90 9.66
CA ASN A 23 -4.34 7.88 9.24
C ASN A 23 -5.18 7.37 8.07
N LEU A 24 -4.56 6.72 7.08
CA LEU A 24 -5.28 6.12 5.95
C LEU A 24 -6.20 4.99 6.42
N ALA A 25 -5.72 4.12 7.30
CA ALA A 25 -6.53 3.03 7.84
C ALA A 25 -7.79 3.55 8.54
N GLN A 26 -7.65 4.61 9.34
CA GLN A 26 -8.77 5.27 10.02
C GLN A 26 -9.73 5.93 9.03
N ASN A 27 -9.21 6.77 8.12
CA ASN A 27 -10.04 7.56 7.20
C ASN A 27 -10.80 6.71 6.18
N LEU A 28 -10.22 5.59 5.75
CA LEU A 28 -10.79 4.68 4.76
C LEU A 28 -11.53 3.50 5.43
N THR A 29 -11.61 3.49 6.77
CA THR A 29 -12.22 2.39 7.56
C THR A 29 -11.67 1.02 7.16
N LEU A 30 -10.36 0.94 6.91
CA LEU A 30 -9.71 -0.32 6.52
C LEU A 30 -9.61 -1.24 7.74
N PRO A 31 -9.86 -2.55 7.57
CA PRO A 31 -9.84 -3.51 8.67
C PRO A 31 -8.43 -3.74 9.24
N ALA A 32 -7.38 -3.45 8.46
CA ALA A 32 -5.99 -3.64 8.84
C ALA A 32 -5.13 -2.43 8.44
N ALA A 33 -4.17 -2.09 9.30
CA ALA A 33 -3.15 -1.10 9.00
C ALA A 33 -2.17 -1.54 7.89
N TYR A 34 -2.10 -2.85 7.61
CA TYR A 34 -1.20 -3.43 6.61
C TYR A 34 -1.54 -2.96 5.18
N ASP A 35 -2.81 -3.02 4.79
CA ASP A 35 -3.25 -2.53 3.48
C ASP A 35 -2.98 -1.04 3.32
N ALA A 36 -3.28 -0.27 4.38
CA ALA A 36 -3.01 1.16 4.42
C ALA A 36 -1.50 1.49 4.34
N TYR A 37 -0.64 0.57 4.77
CA TYR A 37 0.82 0.73 4.67
C TYR A 37 1.29 0.74 3.23
N TYR A 38 0.74 -0.14 2.40
CA TYR A 38 1.05 -0.13 0.96
C TYR A 38 0.51 1.12 0.28
N LEU A 39 -0.67 1.61 0.65
CA LEU A 39 -1.20 2.87 0.12
C LEU A 39 -0.28 4.04 0.47
N ALA A 40 0.13 4.15 1.74
CA ALA A 40 1.03 5.21 2.19
C ALA A 40 2.41 5.14 1.51
N LEU A 41 2.96 3.94 1.35
CA LEU A 41 4.23 3.72 0.67
C LEU A 41 4.15 4.12 -0.80
N THR A 42 3.09 3.72 -1.49
CA THR A 42 2.94 4.00 -2.92
C THR A 42 2.71 5.50 -3.16
N GLU A 43 1.96 6.17 -2.28
CA GLU A 43 1.79 7.61 -2.29
C GLU A 43 3.13 8.35 -2.15
N GLN A 44 4.00 7.94 -1.21
CA GLN A 44 5.34 8.55 -1.07
C GLN A 44 6.22 8.36 -2.31
N LEU A 45 6.05 7.23 -3.01
CA LEU A 45 6.82 6.91 -4.21
C LEU A 45 6.23 7.53 -5.48
N SER A 46 5.04 8.15 -5.40
CA SER A 46 4.27 8.62 -6.58
C SER A 46 4.14 7.52 -7.64
N ALA A 47 3.89 6.29 -7.19
CA ALA A 47 3.85 5.11 -8.04
C ALA A 47 2.41 4.58 -8.23
N ASN A 48 2.23 3.68 -9.18
CA ASN A 48 0.98 2.92 -9.31
C ASN A 48 0.96 1.76 -8.31
N PHE A 49 -0.22 1.51 -7.73
CA PHE A 49 -0.43 0.39 -6.82
C PHE A 49 -1.27 -0.68 -7.48
N TYR A 50 -0.69 -1.87 -7.60
CA TYR A 50 -1.37 -3.05 -8.16
C TYR A 50 -1.66 -4.03 -7.03
N THR A 51 -2.91 -4.43 -6.90
CA THR A 51 -3.35 -5.43 -5.91
C THR A 51 -4.21 -6.49 -6.56
N ALA A 52 -4.11 -7.73 -6.08
CA ALA A 52 -5.05 -8.80 -6.41
C ALA A 52 -6.24 -8.86 -5.42
N ASP A 53 -6.20 -8.06 -4.35
CA ASP A 53 -7.29 -7.97 -3.38
C ASP A 53 -8.41 -7.08 -3.92
N SER A 54 -9.47 -7.72 -4.41
CA SER A 54 -10.66 -7.05 -4.93
C SER A 54 -11.47 -6.29 -3.88
N ARG A 55 -11.40 -6.70 -2.60
CA ARG A 55 -12.07 -6.01 -1.49
C ARG A 55 -11.35 -4.71 -1.20
N LEU A 56 -10.03 -4.77 -1.04
CA LEU A 56 -9.21 -3.57 -0.87
C LEU A 56 -9.45 -2.61 -2.03
N PHE A 57 -9.29 -3.08 -3.28
CA PHE A 57 -9.51 -2.28 -4.49
C PHE A 57 -10.89 -1.59 -4.46
N SER A 58 -11.95 -2.32 -4.15
CA SER A 58 -13.31 -1.78 -4.15
C SER A 58 -13.50 -0.66 -3.12
N THR A 59 -12.84 -0.76 -1.97
CA THR A 59 -12.87 0.27 -0.91
C THR A 59 -12.15 1.55 -1.33
N VAL A 60 -11.02 1.43 -2.05
CA VAL A 60 -10.09 2.56 -2.22
C VAL A 60 -10.08 3.19 -3.61
N LYS A 61 -10.61 2.50 -4.64
CA LYS A 61 -10.57 2.94 -6.05
C LYS A 61 -11.20 4.31 -6.31
N THR A 62 -12.14 4.75 -5.48
CA THR A 62 -12.80 6.07 -5.62
C THR A 62 -11.95 7.20 -5.05
N TYR A 63 -10.99 6.88 -4.17
CA TYR A 63 -10.12 7.86 -3.51
C TYR A 63 -8.79 8.04 -4.26
N PHE A 64 -8.35 7.02 -4.99
CA PHE A 64 -7.04 7.02 -5.64
C PHE A 64 -7.13 6.53 -7.09
N SER A 65 -6.74 7.39 -8.03
CA SER A 65 -6.73 7.08 -9.46
C SER A 65 -5.57 6.16 -9.90
N TRP A 66 -4.54 6.03 -9.07
CA TRP A 66 -3.32 5.25 -9.33
C TRP A 66 -3.40 3.80 -8.81
N ILE A 67 -4.59 3.34 -8.40
CA ILE A 67 -4.81 1.98 -7.90
C ILE A 67 -5.43 1.11 -9.00
N HIS A 68 -4.90 -0.10 -9.18
CA HIS A 68 -5.31 -1.05 -10.20
C HIS A 68 -5.53 -2.43 -9.61
N LEU A 69 -6.60 -3.10 -10.07
CA LEU A 69 -6.84 -4.51 -9.78
C LEU A 69 -6.11 -5.36 -10.81
N VAL A 70 -5.33 -6.34 -10.36
CA VAL A 70 -4.74 -7.39 -11.20
C VAL A 70 -5.42 -8.72 -10.90
N SER A 71 -5.87 -9.42 -11.94
CA SER A 71 -6.61 -10.70 -11.86
C SER A 71 -5.90 -11.78 -12.65
#